data_AF-A0A1V5GX36-F1
#
_entry.id   AF-A0A1V5GX36-F1
#
_cell.length_a   1.000
_cell.length_b   1.000
_cell.length_c   1.000
_cell.angle_alpha   90.00
_cell.angle_beta   90.00
_cell.angle_gamma   90.00
#
_symmetry.space_group_name_H-M   'P 1'
#
loop_
_entity.id
_entity.type
_entity.pdbx_description
1 polymer ?
#
loop_
_entity_poly.entity_id
_entity_poly.type
_entity_poly.pdbx_seq_one_letter_code
_entity_poly.pdbx_strand_id
1 'polypeptide(L)' 'MVTHDVDRLPACCRRVLLLKHGRCVALGAPADVLTADTLSGLYDCPMVVVGRGGRFHAFSETDGMRMQPARLQGAKGGAL' A
#
# COMPACT_ATOMS: atom_id res chain seq x y z
N MET A 1 0.34 3.70 15.91
CA MET A 1 0.42 4.65 14.78
C MET A 1 -0.88 4.58 14.01
N VAL A 2 -1.39 5.71 13.54
CA VAL A 2 -2.54 5.79 12.64
C VAL A 2 -2.07 6.52 11.40
N THR A 3 -2.29 5.95 10.21
CA THR A 3 -1.84 6.52 8.94
C THR A 3 -2.88 6.24 7.86
N HIS A 4 -2.99 7.16 6.91
CA HIS A 4 -3.71 6.94 5.65
C HIS A 4 -2.78 6.42 4.56
N ASP A 5 -1.47 6.64 4.71
CA ASP A 5 -0.46 6.17 3.77
C ASP A 5 0.08 4.81 4.21
N VAL A 6 -0.19 3.77 3.42
CA VAL A 6 0.32 2.40 3.64
C VAL A 6 1.81 2.27 3.28
N ASP A 7 2.29 3.12 2.38
CA ASP A 7 3.68 3.15 1.89
C ASP A 7 4.71 3.55 2.96
N ARG A 8 4.22 4.19 4.03
CA ARG A 8 5.04 4.70 5.14
C ARG A 8 5.09 3.76 6.34
N LEU A 9 4.60 2.52 6.20
CA LEU A 9 4.68 1.54 7.28
C LEU A 9 6.14 1.28 7.70
N PRO A 10 6.49 1.49 8.98
CA PRO A 10 7.79 1.09 9.52
C PRO A 10 8.04 -0.40 9.30
N ALA A 11 9.29 -0.78 9.02
CA ALA A 11 9.66 -2.19 8.82
C ALA A 11 9.37 -3.08 10.04
N CYS A 12 9.27 -2.51 11.23
CA CYS A 12 8.91 -3.23 12.46
C CYS A 12 7.40 -3.43 12.65
N CYS A 13 6.54 -2.90 11.77
CA CYS A 13 5.10 -3.08 11.86
C CYS A 13 4.69 -4.51 11.52
N ARG A 14 4.29 -5.27 12.55
CA ARG A 14 3.90 -6.68 12.44
C ARG A 14 2.40 -6.92 12.35
N ARG A 15 1.59 -5.92 12.71
CA ARG A 15 0.12 -5.99 12.72
C ARG A 15 -0.49 -4.72 12.18
N VAL A 16 -1.53 -4.86 11.36
CA VAL A 16 -2.32 -3.77 10.79
C VAL A 16 -3.79 -4.03 11.12
N LEU A 17 -4.47 -2.98 11.59
CA LEU A 17 -5.91 -2.94 11.81
C LEU A 17 -6.51 -1.99 10.77
N LEU A 18 -7.44 -2.49 9.95
CA LEU A 18 -8.22 -1.68 9.03
C LEU A 18 -9.60 -1.41 9.61
N LEU A 19 -10.04 -0.15 9.49
CA LEU A 19 -11.31 0.32 10.01
C LEU A 19 -12.16 0.94 8.90
N LYS A 20 -13.46 0.62 8.90
CA LYS A 20 -14.47 1.25 8.04
C LYS A 20 -15.73 1.52 8.84
N HIS A 21 -16.22 2.75 8.79
CA HIS A 21 -17.38 3.21 9.59
C HIS A 21 -17.26 2.83 11.08
N GLY A 22 -16.07 2.97 11.67
CA GLY A 22 -15.81 2.64 13.07
C GLY A 22 -15.75 1.14 13.40
N ARG A 23 -15.83 0.25 12.40
CA ARG A 23 -15.75 -1.20 12.59
C ARG A 23 -14.45 -1.78 12.05
N CYS A 24 -13.95 -2.81 12.72
CA CYS A 24 -12.83 -3.63 12.24
C CYS A 24 -13.23 -4.35 10.96
N VAL A 25 -12.51 -4.08 9.88
CA VAL A 25 -12.64 -4.79 8.60
C VAL A 25 -11.67 -5.96 8.55
N ALA A 26 -10.42 -5.73 8.96
CA ALA A 26 -9.37 -6.75 8.98
C ALA A 26 -8.32 -6.44 10.05
N LEU A 27 -7.74 -7.49 10.62
CA LEU A 27 -6.65 -7.40 11.58
C LEU A 27 -5.68 -8.57 11.38
N GLY A 28 -4.43 -8.27 11.04
CA GLY A 28 -3.49 -9.29 10.57
C GLY A 28 -2.08 -8.75 10.34
N ALA A 29 -1.18 -9.57 9.79
CA ALA A 29 0.10 -9.06 9.32
C ALA A 29 -0.11 -8.16 8.08
N PRO A 30 0.79 -7.20 7.79
CA PRO A 30 0.64 -6.33 6.64
C PRO A 30 0.41 -7.09 5.32
N ALA A 31 1.13 -8.19 5.10
CA ALA A 31 1.00 -9.00 3.88
C ALA A 31 -0.37 -9.68 3.73
N ASP A 32 -1.03 -10.00 4.84
CA ASP A 32 -2.34 -10.67 4.82
C ASP A 32 -3.50 -9.67 4.70
N VAL A 33 -3.27 -8.44 5.19
CA VAL A 33 -4.30 -7.39 5.32
C VAL A 33 -4.27 -6.39 4.17
N LEU A 34 -3.08 -6.02 3.71
CA LEU A 34 -2.89 -5.05 2.63
C LEU A 34 -2.93 -5.77 1.28
N THR A 35 -4.08 -6.36 0.98
CA THR A 35 -4.36 -7.05 -0.29
C THR A 35 -5.31 -6.22 -1.15
N ALA A 36 -5.28 -6.47 -2.46
CA ALA A 36 -6.17 -5.80 -3.41
C ALA A 36 -7.64 -5.96 -3.00
N ASP A 37 -8.08 -7.20 -2.72
CA ASP A 37 -9.45 -7.49 -2.31
C ASP A 37 -9.87 -6.74 -1.04
N THR A 38 -9.00 -6.74 -0.02
CA THR A 38 -9.31 -6.08 1.26
C THR A 38 -9.38 -4.56 1.10
N LEU A 39 -8.43 -3.96 0.37
CA LEU A 39 -8.42 -2.51 0.16
C LEU A 39 -9.52 -2.07 -0.80
N SER A 40 -9.88 -2.88 -1.80
CA SER A 40 -11.04 -2.62 -2.65
C SER A 40 -12.34 -2.60 -1.85
N GLY A 41 -12.55 -3.57 -0.97
CA GLY A 41 -13.69 -3.56 -0.05
C GLY A 41 -13.64 -2.41 0.96
N LEU A 42 -12.44 -2.00 1.39
CA LEU A 42 -12.26 -0.89 2.32
C LEU A 42 -12.66 0.46 1.70
N TYR A 43 -12.20 0.71 0.48
CA TYR A 43 -12.35 1.98 -0.23
C TYR A 43 -13.53 2.03 -1.22
N ASP A 44 -14.27 0.93 -1.38
CA ASP A 44 -15.41 0.80 -2.30
C ASP A 44 -15.05 1.09 -3.77
N CYS A 45 -13.83 0.75 -4.19
CA CYS A 45 -13.40 0.86 -5.58
C CYS A 45 -12.31 -0.17 -5.94
N PRO A 46 -12.12 -0.49 -7.23
CA PRO A 46 -11.05 -1.40 -7.65
C PRO A 46 -9.66 -0.83 -7.30
N MET A 47 -8.86 -1.63 -6.60
CA MET A 47 -7.55 -1.27 -6.06
C MET A 47 -6.51 -2.29 -6.51
N VAL A 48 -5.33 -1.79 -6.87
CA VAL A 48 -4.13 -2.57 -7.14
C VAL A 48 -3.16 -2.38 -5.99
N VAL A 49 -2.58 -3.48 -5.51
CA VAL A 49 -1.57 -3.45 -4.45
C VAL A 49 -0.29 -4.11 -4.91
N VAL A 50 0.84 -3.42 -4.70
CA VAL A 50 2.18 -3.91 -5.04
C VAL A 50 3.03 -3.95 -3.78
N GLY A 51 3.54 -5.14 -3.44
CA GLY A 51 4.46 -5.35 -2.32
C GLY A 51 5.90 -5.57 -2.79
N ARG A 52 6.87 -4.82 -2.25
CA ARG A 52 8.30 -5.07 -2.50
C ARG A 52 9.15 -4.71 -1.28
N GLY A 53 9.97 -5.65 -0.81
CA GLY A 53 10.90 -5.40 0.30
C GLY A 53 10.23 -4.94 1.60
N GLY A 54 9.05 -5.47 1.91
CA GLY A 54 8.28 -5.08 3.10
C GLY A 54 7.55 -3.73 2.99
N ARG A 55 7.56 -3.10 1.81
CA ARG A 55 6.77 -1.91 1.50
C ARG A 55 5.58 -2.27 0.63
N PHE A 56 4.47 -1.57 0.85
CA PHE A 56 3.21 -1.78 0.13
C PHE A 56 2.79 -0.46 -0.51
N HIS A 57 2.46 -0.52 -1.80
CA HIS A 57 1.92 0.58 -2.57
C HIS A 57 0.51 0.22 -3.02
N ALA A 58 -0.45 1.13 -2.85
CA ALA A 58 -1.84 0.91 -3.25
C ALA A 58 -2.32 2.03 -4.20
N PHE A 59 -3.01 1.65 -5.27
CA PHE A 59 -3.50 2.56 -6.31
C PHE A 59 -4.92 2.17 -6.71
N SER A 60 -5.77 3.12 -7.05
CA SER A 60 -7.03 2.78 -7.70
C SER A 60 -6.76 2.37 -9.16
N GLU A 61 -7.45 1.35 -9.67
CA GLU A 61 -7.32 0.97 -11.10
C GLU A 61 -7.66 2.13 -12.03
N THR A 62 -8.60 3.00 -11.63
CA THR A 62 -8.96 4.22 -12.37
C THR A 62 -7.79 5.21 -12.44
N ASP A 63 -6.94 5.26 -11.42
CA ASP A 63 -5.72 6.06 -11.38
C ASP A 63 -4.58 5.38 -12.17
N GLY A 64 -4.55 4.04 -12.19
CA GLY A 64 -3.61 3.22 -12.96
C GLY A 64 -3.67 3.45 -14.49
N MET A 65 -4.83 3.81 -15.03
CA MET A 65 -4.97 4.21 -16.45
C MET A 65 -4.25 5.55 -16.75
N ARG A 66 -3.95 6.36 -15.72
CA ARG A 66 -3.25 7.66 -15.82
C ARG A 66 -1.77 7.57 -15.40
N MET A 67 -1.23 6.39 -15.15
CA MET A 67 0.18 6.21 -14.76
C MET A 67 1.11 6.34 -15.97
N GLN A 68 1.80 7.48 -16.06
CA GLN A 68 3.05 7.61 -16.81
C GLN A 68 4.07 6.58 -16.28
N PRO A 69 4.89 5.95 -17.16
CA PRO A 69 5.86 4.96 -16.71
C PRO A 69 6.74 5.57 -15.63
N ALA A 70 6.78 4.89 -14.47
CA ALA A 70 7.59 5.26 -13.32
C ALA A 70 9.01 5.61 -13.80
N ARG A 71 9.31 6.91 -13.83
CA ARG A 71 10.66 7.39 -14.11
C ARG A 71 11.52 6.88 -12.96
N LEU A 72 12.19 5.75 -13.19
CA LEU A 72 13.31 5.29 -12.37
C LEU A 72 14.29 6.47 -12.29
N GLN A 73 14.21 7.24 -11.22
CA GLN A 73 15.21 8.26 -10.92
C GLN A 73 16.49 7.48 -10.66
N GLY A 74 17.41 7.64 -11.61
CA GLY A 74 18.68 6.95 -11.65
C GLY A 74 19.38 7.01 -10.31
N ALA A 75 19.88 5.86 -9.90
CA ALA A 75 20.87 5.73 -8.85
C ALA A 75 21.97 6.77 -9.07
N LYS A 76 22.00 7.82 -8.24
CA LYS A 76 23.20 8.60 -8.02
C LYS A 76 24.08 7.84 -7.02
N GLY A 77 25.21 7.36 -7.50
CA GLY A 77 26.34 6.86 -6.73
C GLY A 77 27.27 6.13 -7.68
N GLY A 78 28.57 6.37 -7.76
CA GLY A 78 29.50 7.31 -7.13
C GLY A 78 30.77 7.24 -7.99
N ALA A 79 31.45 8.35 -8.22
CA ALA A 79 32.78 8.56 -7.64
C ALA A 79 33.72 7.35 -7.82
N LEU A 80 34.54 7.40 -8.87
CA LEU A 80 35.98 7.16 -8.87
C LEU A 80 36.57 7.70 -10.19
#